data_AF-A0A653DGV2-F1
#
_entry.id   AF-A0A653DGV2-F1
#
_cell.length_a   1.000
_cell.length_b   1.000
_cell.length_c   1.000
_cell.angle_alpha   90.00
_cell.angle_beta   90.00
_cell.angle_gamma   90.00
#
_symmetry.space_group_name_H-M   'P 1'
#
loop_
_entity.id
_entity.type
_entity.pdbx_description
1 polymer ?
#
loop_
_entity_poly.entity_id
_entity_poly.type
_entity_poly.pdbx_seq_one_letter_code
_entity_poly.pdbx_strand_id
1 'polypeptide(L)'
;MSEAEVLGVIIRGHEPTTEILKGRIRSLKLVIAQFRSKDMRAAVDTAISIDDSAVLVDMLTVINAKYSLWNLDLCVTVLPKMLDLLQSKYETYITVGCDTLKLVLKLFGPVIKNNIQSPVGSFGVDIPREERSFIVKKQSLPSIGSSFREVHEFMCNFLD
;
A
#
# COMPACT_ATOMS: atom_id res chain seq x y z
N MET A 1 -28.59 -18.93 24.14
CA MET A 1 -28.92 -18.26 22.87
C MET A 1 -29.83 -19.20 22.11
N SER A 2 -31.02 -18.76 21.72
CA SER A 2 -31.97 -19.56 20.93
C SER A 2 -31.55 -19.59 19.45
N GLU A 3 -32.06 -20.56 18.68
CA GLU A 3 -31.81 -20.61 17.23
C GLU A 3 -32.25 -19.34 16.51
N ALA A 4 -33.38 -18.75 16.92
CA ALA A 4 -33.87 -17.48 16.37
C ALA A 4 -32.90 -16.32 16.65
N GLU A 5 -32.29 -16.28 17.83
CA GLU A 5 -31.28 -15.28 18.18
C GLU A 5 -30.01 -15.46 17.35
N VAL A 6 -29.55 -16.70 17.15
CA VAL A 6 -28.38 -17.02 16.30
C VAL A 6 -28.64 -16.61 14.85
N LEU A 7 -29.80 -16.98 14.30
CA LEU A 7 -30.18 -16.61 12.94
C LEU A 7 -30.27 -15.09 12.77
N GLY A 8 -30.83 -14.40 13.78
CA GLY A 8 -30.88 -12.95 13.83
C GLY A 8 -29.49 -12.30 13.79
N VAL A 9 -28.48 -12.86 14.48
CA VAL A 9 -27.10 -12.35 14.44
C VAL A 9 -26.51 -12.47 13.03
N ILE A 10 -26.71 -13.60 12.36
CA ILE A 10 -26.17 -13.86 11.02
C ILE A 10 -26.80 -12.93 9.99
N ILE A 11 -28.13 -12.83 9.99
CA ILE A 11 -28.86 -12.03 8.99
C ILE A 11 -28.51 -10.55 9.09
N ARG A 12 -28.27 -10.03 10.31
CA ARG A 12 -27.87 -8.62 10.50
C ARG A 12 -26.58 -8.25 9.78
N GLY A 13 -25.64 -9.18 9.66
CA GLY A 13 -24.37 -8.96 8.96
C GLY A 13 -24.47 -9.14 7.44
N HIS A 14 -25.47 -9.86 6.95
CA HIS A 14 -25.55 -10.31 5.55
C HIS A 14 -25.70 -9.16 4.56
N GLU A 15 -26.68 -8.28 4.76
CA GLU A 15 -26.99 -7.20 3.83
C GLU A 15 -25.85 -6.17 3.73
N PRO A 16 -25.28 -5.65 4.83
CA PRO A 16 -24.12 -4.75 4.77
C PRO A 16 -22.91 -5.40 4.10
N THR A 17 -22.61 -6.67 4.45
CA THR A 17 -21.47 -7.39 3.86
C THR A 17 -21.66 -7.57 2.35
N THR A 18 -22.87 -7.91 1.92
CA THR A 18 -23.21 -8.08 0.51
C THR A 18 -23.03 -6.78 -0.27
N GLU A 19 -23.49 -5.65 0.26
CA GLU A 19 -23.34 -4.36 -0.43
C GLU A 19 -21.88 -3.88 -0.48
N ILE A 20 -21.11 -4.10 0.58
CA ILE A 20 -19.66 -3.83 0.59
C ILE A 20 -18.96 -4.66 -0.50
N LEU A 21 -19.23 -5.97 -0.56
CA LEU A 21 -18.61 -6.86 -1.55
C LEU A 21 -19.01 -6.49 -2.99
N LYS A 22 -20.28 -6.16 -3.23
CA LYS A 22 -20.73 -5.68 -4.55
C LYS A 22 -20.05 -4.38 -4.94
N GLY A 23 -19.92 -3.43 -4.01
CA GLY A 23 -19.21 -2.17 -4.21
C GLY A 23 -17.76 -2.42 -4.63
N ARG A 24 -17.03 -3.20 -3.83
CA ARG A 24 -15.61 -3.54 -4.07
C ARG A 24 -15.40 -4.26 -5.41
N ILE A 25 -16.28 -5.20 -5.78
CA ILE A 25 -16.24 -5.87 -7.09
C ILE A 25 -16.44 -4.89 -8.25
N ARG A 26 -17.37 -3.93 -8.14
CA ARG A 26 -17.56 -2.90 -9.17
C ARG A 26 -16.31 -2.04 -9.33
N SER A 27 -15.73 -1.59 -8.23
CA SER A 27 -14.48 -0.83 -8.21
C SER A 27 -13.33 -1.59 -8.87
N LEU A 28 -13.11 -2.86 -8.51
CA LEU A 28 -12.07 -3.71 -9.12
C LEU A 28 -12.31 -3.94 -10.61
N LYS A 29 -13.56 -4.08 -11.06
CA LYS A 29 -13.88 -4.17 -12.49
C LYS A 29 -13.48 -2.91 -13.26
N LEU A 30 -13.65 -1.72 -12.67
CA LEU A 30 -13.19 -0.47 -13.28
C LEU A 30 -11.66 -0.43 -13.39
N VAL A 31 -10.96 -0.79 -12.31
CA VAL A 31 -9.48 -0.88 -12.30
C VAL A 31 -8.98 -1.84 -13.39
N ILE A 32 -9.56 -3.04 -13.48
CA ILE A 32 -9.21 -4.04 -14.50
C ILE A 32 -9.51 -3.53 -15.91
N ALA A 33 -10.62 -2.82 -16.11
CA ALA A 33 -10.96 -2.24 -17.41
C ALA A 33 -9.93 -1.20 -17.85
N GLN A 34 -9.45 -0.35 -16.94
CA GLN A 34 -8.41 0.63 -17.23
C GLN A 34 -7.07 -0.04 -17.51
N PHE A 35 -6.72 -1.10 -16.77
CA PHE A 35 -5.52 -1.89 -17.06
C PHE A 35 -5.55 -2.51 -18.46
N ARG A 36 -6.69 -3.06 -18.88
CA ARG A 36 -6.84 -3.73 -20.19
C ARG A 36 -6.91 -2.77 -21.37
N SER A 37 -7.50 -1.59 -21.18
CA SER A 37 -7.70 -0.61 -22.26
C SER A 37 -6.54 0.36 -22.41
N LYS A 38 -5.75 0.56 -21.35
CA LYS A 38 -4.61 1.47 -21.30
C LYS A 38 -3.39 0.74 -20.76
N ASP A 39 -2.99 1.03 -19.53
CA ASP A 39 -1.79 0.51 -18.91
C ASP A 39 -1.96 0.36 -17.38
N MET A 40 -0.89 -0.10 -16.71
CA MET A 40 -0.86 -0.27 -15.27
C MET A 40 -1.03 1.04 -14.51
N ARG A 41 -0.47 2.14 -15.03
CA ARG A 41 -0.54 3.45 -14.38
C ARG A 41 -1.98 3.95 -14.33
N ALA A 42 -2.69 3.90 -15.46
CA ALA A 42 -4.10 4.25 -15.52
C ALA A 42 -4.97 3.41 -14.58
N ALA A 43 -4.64 2.13 -14.39
CA ALA A 43 -5.31 1.26 -13.43
C ALA A 43 -5.07 1.71 -11.98
N VAL A 44 -3.82 2.07 -11.63
CA VAL A 44 -3.48 2.58 -10.29
C VAL A 44 -4.14 3.94 -10.04
N ASP A 45 -4.06 4.87 -11.00
CA ASP A 45 -4.73 6.17 -10.91
C ASP A 45 -6.23 6.00 -10.67
N THR A 46 -6.84 5.02 -11.33
CA THR A 46 -8.26 4.68 -11.12
C THR A 46 -8.51 4.13 -9.73
N ALA A 47 -7.69 3.18 -9.25
CA ALA A 47 -7.80 2.64 -7.89
C ALA A 47 -7.67 3.73 -6.82
N ILE A 48 -6.75 4.69 -7.04
CA ILE A 48 -6.57 5.85 -6.17
C ILE A 48 -7.79 6.78 -6.23
N SER A 49 -8.34 7.03 -7.42
CA SER A 49 -9.51 7.92 -7.61
C SER A 49 -10.79 7.38 -7.01
N ILE A 50 -10.91 6.05 -6.86
CA ILE A 50 -12.04 5.39 -6.20
C ILE A 50 -12.06 5.71 -4.70
N ASP A 51 -10.90 6.05 -4.12
CA ASP A 51 -10.72 6.41 -2.71
C ASP A 51 -11.20 5.33 -1.72
N ASP A 52 -11.06 4.06 -2.13
CA ASP A 52 -11.30 2.89 -1.29
C ASP A 52 -9.97 2.15 -1.05
N SER A 53 -9.44 2.27 0.16
CA SER A 53 -8.18 1.63 0.56
C SER A 53 -8.21 0.11 0.34
N ALA A 54 -9.37 -0.53 0.46
CA ALA A 54 -9.49 -1.97 0.25
C ALA A 54 -9.24 -2.34 -1.23
N VAL A 55 -9.65 -1.50 -2.17
CA VAL A 55 -9.41 -1.68 -3.60
C VAL A 55 -7.93 -1.51 -3.92
N LEU A 56 -7.30 -0.48 -3.34
CA LEU A 56 -5.86 -0.25 -3.51
C LEU A 56 -5.05 -1.42 -2.93
N VAL A 57 -5.40 -1.92 -1.75
CA VAL A 57 -4.73 -3.07 -1.11
C VAL A 57 -4.86 -4.34 -1.95
N ASP A 58 -6.04 -4.63 -2.50
CA ASP A 58 -6.19 -5.80 -3.39
C ASP A 58 -5.31 -5.69 -4.63
N MET A 59 -5.28 -4.50 -5.24
CA MET A 59 -4.46 -4.24 -6.42
C MET A 59 -2.96 -4.37 -6.11
N LEU A 60 -2.49 -3.74 -5.03
CA LEU A 60 -1.10 -3.80 -4.59
C LEU A 60 -0.65 -5.23 -4.29
N THR A 61 -1.50 -6.02 -3.65
CA THR A 61 -1.22 -7.43 -3.36
C THR A 61 -0.93 -8.21 -4.65
N VAL A 62 -1.69 -7.95 -5.72
CA VAL A 62 -1.50 -8.62 -7.02
C VAL A 62 -0.26 -8.10 -7.75
N ILE A 63 -0.06 -6.77 -7.83
CA ILE A 63 1.06 -6.24 -8.61
C ILE A 63 2.42 -6.44 -7.91
N ASN A 64 2.44 -6.54 -6.58
CA ASN A 64 3.65 -6.87 -5.81
C ASN A 64 4.16 -8.27 -6.15
N ALA A 65 3.29 -9.19 -6.55
CA ALA A 65 3.69 -10.53 -6.98
C ALA A 65 4.31 -10.58 -8.39
N LYS A 66 4.27 -9.47 -9.15
CA LYS A 66 4.79 -9.43 -10.53
C LYS A 66 5.64 -8.18 -10.77
N TYR A 67 6.93 -8.31 -10.46
CA TYR A 67 7.90 -7.21 -10.50
C TYR A 67 8.00 -6.51 -11.87
N SER A 68 7.75 -7.21 -12.98
CA SER A 68 7.80 -6.63 -14.32
C SER A 68 6.69 -5.60 -14.61
N LEU A 69 5.68 -5.48 -13.74
CA LEU A 69 4.66 -4.44 -13.83
C LEU A 69 5.12 -3.10 -13.26
N TRP A 70 6.21 -3.09 -12.48
CA TRP A 70 6.71 -1.90 -11.82
C TRP A 70 7.66 -1.11 -12.71
N ASN A 71 7.53 0.21 -12.65
CA ASN A 71 8.45 1.17 -13.23
C ASN A 71 8.50 2.43 -12.34
N LEU A 72 9.44 3.35 -12.60
CA LEU A 72 9.61 4.55 -11.78
C LEU A 72 8.38 5.46 -11.76
N ASP A 73 7.67 5.59 -12.87
CA ASP A 73 6.45 6.41 -12.98
C ASP A 73 5.32 5.85 -12.08
N LEU A 74 5.19 4.53 -12.03
CA LEU A 74 4.27 3.87 -11.11
C LEU A 74 4.69 4.08 -9.64
N CYS A 75 5.98 4.06 -9.33
CA CYS A 75 6.48 4.35 -7.98
C CYS A 75 6.08 5.75 -7.52
N VAL A 76 6.23 6.77 -8.38
CA VAL A 76 5.82 8.16 -8.07
C VAL A 76 4.34 8.23 -7.71
N THR A 77 3.51 7.44 -8.39
CA THR A 77 2.06 7.41 -8.18
C THR A 77 1.68 6.67 -6.89
N VAL A 78 2.35 5.55 -6.59
CA VAL A 78 2.01 4.66 -5.46
C VAL A 78 2.60 5.13 -4.14
N LEU A 79 3.85 5.63 -4.13
CA LEU A 79 4.58 5.98 -2.91
C LEU A 79 3.82 6.93 -1.97
N PRO A 80 3.12 7.98 -2.44
CA PRO A 80 2.34 8.87 -1.57
C PRO A 80 1.26 8.14 -0.76
N LYS A 81 0.74 7.02 -1.26
CA LYS A 81 -0.32 6.25 -0.60
C LYS A 81 0.20 5.26 0.43
N MET A 82 1.51 5.04 0.48
CA MET A 82 2.10 4.13 1.46
C MET A 82 1.95 4.66 2.88
N LEU A 83 2.00 5.98 3.07
CA LEU A 83 1.81 6.58 4.40
C LEU A 83 0.45 6.21 5.00
N ASP A 84 -0.62 6.35 4.21
CA ASP A 84 -1.99 6.01 4.62
C ASP A 84 -2.11 4.52 5.01
N LEU A 85 -1.49 3.63 4.22
CA LEU A 85 -1.50 2.19 4.51
C LEU A 85 -0.71 1.84 5.77
N LEU A 86 0.45 2.46 5.98
CA LEU A 86 1.28 2.27 7.17
C LEU A 86 0.59 2.81 8.44
N GLN A 87 -0.23 3.84 8.29
CA GLN A 87 -1.05 4.44 9.36
C GLN A 87 -2.37 3.71 9.62
N SER A 88 -2.70 2.70 8.81
CA SER A 88 -3.93 1.92 8.95
C SER A 88 -4.05 1.26 10.33
N LYS A 89 -5.30 1.10 10.77
CA LYS A 89 -5.64 0.26 11.93
C LYS A 89 -5.62 -1.24 11.61
N TYR A 90 -5.62 -1.59 10.33
CA TYR A 90 -5.65 -2.98 9.85
C TYR A 90 -4.23 -3.46 9.55
N GLU A 91 -3.81 -4.52 10.21
CA GLU A 91 -2.46 -5.09 10.04
C GLU A 91 -2.17 -5.49 8.60
N THR A 92 -3.13 -6.13 7.92
CA THR A 92 -2.98 -6.52 6.51
C THR A 92 -2.64 -5.34 5.60
N TYR A 93 -3.17 -4.15 5.89
CA TYR A 93 -2.94 -2.96 5.06
C TYR A 93 -1.53 -2.44 5.26
N ILE A 94 -1.09 -2.42 6.52
CA ILE A 94 0.28 -2.06 6.88
C ILE A 94 1.25 -3.03 6.21
N THR A 95 0.99 -4.35 6.26
CA THR A 95 1.84 -5.37 5.63
C THR A 95 1.97 -5.14 4.13
N VAL A 96 0.85 -4.91 3.43
CA VAL A 96 0.87 -4.61 1.99
C VAL A 96 1.64 -3.31 1.70
N GLY A 97 1.48 -2.28 2.54
CA GLY A 97 2.28 -1.05 2.43
C GLY A 97 3.78 -1.30 2.59
N CYS A 98 4.18 -2.07 3.60
CA CYS A 98 5.57 -2.46 3.82
C CYS A 98 6.14 -3.28 2.66
N ASP A 99 5.41 -4.29 2.18
CA ASP A 99 5.87 -5.15 1.09
C ASP A 99 6.04 -4.36 -0.21
N THR A 100 5.13 -3.43 -0.47
CA THR A 100 5.22 -2.49 -1.59
C THR A 100 6.48 -1.62 -1.48
N LEU A 101 6.73 -1.02 -0.32
CA LEU A 101 7.92 -0.19 -0.09
C LEU A 101 9.22 -0.98 -0.23
N LYS A 102 9.30 -2.17 0.36
CA LYS A 102 10.46 -3.07 0.22
C LYS A 102 10.72 -3.40 -1.24
N LEU A 103 9.66 -3.68 -2.00
CA LEU A 103 9.77 -3.98 -3.42
C LEU A 103 10.31 -2.79 -4.23
N VAL A 104 9.74 -1.60 -4.02
CA VAL A 104 10.17 -0.37 -4.71
C VAL A 104 11.64 -0.07 -4.40
N LEU A 105 12.05 -0.13 -3.13
CA LEU A 105 13.43 0.11 -2.73
C LEU A 105 14.39 -0.93 -3.32
N LYS A 106 13.99 -2.20 -3.37
CA LYS A 106 14.81 -3.28 -3.95
C LYS A 106 14.99 -3.13 -5.45
N LEU A 107 13.96 -2.75 -6.19
CA LEU A 107 14.00 -2.64 -7.65
C LEU A 107 14.63 -1.32 -8.12
N PHE A 108 14.27 -0.21 -7.49
CA PHE A 108 14.60 1.12 -7.98
C PHE A 108 15.56 1.88 -7.07
N GLY A 109 15.89 1.36 -5.90
CA GLY A 109 16.85 1.96 -4.98
C GLY A 109 18.12 2.42 -5.69
N PRO A 110 18.91 1.53 -6.33
CA PRO A 110 20.17 1.93 -6.96
C PRO A 110 20.02 3.09 -7.95
N VAL A 111 18.93 3.10 -8.73
CA VAL A 111 18.63 4.17 -9.69
C VAL A 111 18.30 5.47 -8.96
N ILE A 112 17.45 5.42 -7.93
CA ILE A 112 17.08 6.58 -7.12
C ILE A 112 18.33 7.16 -6.43
N LYS A 113 19.20 6.33 -5.86
CA LYS A 113 20.42 6.75 -5.15
C LYS A 113 21.38 7.47 -6.09
N ASN A 114 21.63 6.89 -7.26
CA ASN A 114 22.50 7.47 -8.27
C ASN A 114 21.98 8.81 -8.82
N ASN A 115 20.65 8.99 -8.90
CA ASN A 115 20.06 10.27 -9.30
C ASN A 115 20.17 11.33 -8.20
N ILE A 116 20.06 10.95 -6.92
CA ILE A 116 20.22 11.87 -5.78
C ILE A 116 21.69 12.26 -5.56
N GLN A 117 22.63 11.33 -5.77
CA GLN A 117 24.07 11.57 -5.61
C GLN A 117 24.70 12.30 -6.83
N SER A 118 23.93 12.50 -7.90
CA SER A 118 24.38 13.29 -9.04
C SER A 118 24.49 14.77 -8.64
N PRO A 119 25.48 15.55 -9.13
CA PRO A 119 25.80 16.89 -8.60
C PRO A 119 24.71 17.96 -8.74
N VAL A 120 23.54 17.61 -9.29
CA VAL A 120 22.47 18.53 -9.68
C VAL A 120 21.26 18.55 -8.75
N GLY A 121 21.27 17.87 -7.60
CA GLY A 121 20.12 17.93 -6.70
C GLY A 121 20.32 17.33 -5.32
N SER A 122 20.90 18.11 -4.40
CA SER A 122 20.75 17.85 -2.97
C SER A 122 19.30 18.16 -2.56
N PHE A 123 18.44 17.15 -2.66
CA PHE A 123 17.12 17.18 -2.04
C PHE A 123 17.14 16.22 -0.85
N GLY A 124 17.59 16.73 0.30
CA GLY A 124 17.30 16.10 1.57
C GLY A 124 15.79 16.12 1.77
N VAL A 125 15.15 14.95 1.70
CA VAL A 125 13.73 14.82 2.03
C VAL A 125 13.62 14.83 3.55
N ASP A 126 13.35 16.00 4.13
CA ASP A 126 13.06 16.14 5.55
C ASP A 126 11.73 15.44 5.87
N ILE A 127 11.81 14.26 6.48
CA ILE A 127 10.65 13.58 7.07
C ILE A 127 10.21 14.39 8.30
N PRO A 128 8.97 14.91 8.35
CA PRO A 128 8.44 15.64 9.50
C PRO A 128 8.60 14.84 10.81
N ARG A 129 8.84 15.53 11.93
CA ARG A 129 9.05 14.91 13.26
C ARG A 129 7.90 13.96 13.69
N GLU A 130 6.68 14.24 13.24
CA GLU A 130 5.49 13.45 13.55
C GLU A 130 5.51 12.08 12.85
N GLU A 131 5.96 12.02 11.59
CA GLU A 131 6.10 10.78 10.82
C GLU A 131 7.21 9.87 11.38
N ARG A 132 8.34 10.46 11.83
CA ARG A 132 9.42 9.70 12.50
C ARG A 132 8.95 9.01 13.79
N SER A 133 8.14 9.70 14.59
CA SER A 133 7.62 9.17 15.86
C SER A 133 6.64 8.01 15.65
N PHE A 134 5.94 8.00 14.52
CA PHE A 134 5.02 6.93 14.14
C PHE A 134 5.75 5.64 13.76
N ILE A 135 6.79 5.72 12.93
CA ILE A 135 7.58 4.56 12.49
C ILE A 135 8.21 3.84 13.68
N VAL A 136 8.83 4.58 14.61
CA VAL A 136 9.49 4.01 15.80
C VAL A 136 8.50 3.28 16.72
N LYS A 137 7.28 3.79 16.88
CA LYS A 137 6.23 3.13 17.69
C LYS A 137 5.74 1.82 17.08
N LYS A 138 5.74 1.69 15.75
CA LYS A 138 5.27 0.47 15.07
C LYS A 138 6.34 -0.62 14.97
N GLN A 139 7.62 -0.25 15.01
CA GLN A 139 8.74 -1.20 15.05
C GLN A 139 8.74 -2.12 16.28
N SER A 140 8.15 -1.69 17.40
CA SER A 140 8.06 -2.48 18.64
C SER A 140 6.86 -3.44 18.69
N LEU A 141 6.00 -3.46 17.66
CA LEU A 141 4.84 -4.36 17.63
C LEU A 141 5.25 -5.81 17.32
N PRO A 142 4.67 -6.83 18.00
CA PRO A 142 5.10 -8.22 17.89
C PRO A 142 4.97 -8.83 16.49
N SER A 143 3.94 -8.45 15.73
CA SER A 143 3.61 -9.08 14.43
C SER A 143 4.16 -8.31 13.24
N ILE A 144 4.14 -6.97 13.27
CA ILE A 144 4.54 -6.12 12.14
C ILE A 144 5.89 -5.42 12.33
N GLY A 145 6.47 -5.51 13.53
CA GLY A 145 7.68 -4.80 13.89
C GLY A 145 8.91 -5.22 13.07
N SER A 146 8.99 -6.48 12.63
CA SER A 146 10.04 -6.96 11.71
C SER A 146 9.95 -6.25 10.35
N SER A 147 8.75 -6.14 9.78
CA SER A 147 8.54 -5.46 8.49
C SER A 147 8.91 -3.98 8.53
N PHE A 148 8.60 -3.27 9.62
CA PHE A 148 9.05 -1.88 9.79
C PHE A 148 10.55 -1.77 10.03
N ARG A 149 11.17 -2.71 10.75
CA ARG A 149 12.62 -2.74 10.95
C ARG A 149 13.34 -2.95 9.62
N GLU A 150 12.88 -3.88 8.79
CA GLU A 150 13.44 -4.12 7.46
C GLU A 150 13.30 -2.89 6.57
N VAL A 151 12.12 -2.26 6.51
CA VAL A 151 11.94 -1.01 5.73
C VAL A 151 12.88 0.08 6.23
N HIS A 152 13.00 0.26 7.55
CA HIS A 152 13.90 1.23 8.15
C HIS A 152 15.38 0.93 7.85
N GLU A 153 15.81 -0.31 7.98
CA GLU A 153 17.17 -0.74 7.66
C GLU A 153 17.50 -0.51 6.18
N PHE A 154 16.56 -0.83 5.28
CA PHE A 154 16.70 -0.51 3.86
C PHE A 154 16.84 1.00 3.62
N MET A 155 16.06 1.83 4.31
CA MET A 155 16.16 3.29 4.20
C MET A 155 17.47 3.85 4.78
N CYS A 156 17.96 3.32 5.90
CA CYS A 156 19.26 3.73 6.47
C CYS A 156 20.40 3.39 5.51
N ASN A 157 20.46 2.14 5.03
CA ASN A 157 21.46 1.70 4.04
C ASN A 157 21.36 2.45 2.70
N PHE A 158 20.22 3.08 2.43
CA PHE A 158 19.99 3.89 1.24
C PHE A 158 20.60 5.29 1.34
N LEU A 159 20.51 5.89 2.53
CA LEU A 159 20.92 7.27 2.81
C LEU A 159 22.40 7.42 3.20
N ASP A 160 23.04 6.35 3.64
CA ASP A 160 24.50 6.24 3.85
C ASP A 160 25.26 5.99 2.54
#